data_AF-A0A845GH45-F1
#
_entry.id   AF-A0A845GH45-F1
#
_cell.length_a   1.000
_cell.length_b   1.000
_cell.length_c   1.000
_cell.angle_alpha   90.00
_cell.angle_beta   90.00
_cell.angle_gamma   90.00
#
_symmetry.space_group_name_H-M   'P 1'
#
loop_
_entity.id
_entity.type
_entity.pdbx_description
1 polymer ?
#
loop_
_entity_poly.entity_id
_entity_poly.type
_entity_poly.pdbx_seq_one_letter_code
_entity_poly.pdbx_strand_id
1 'polypeptide(L)' 'MAHIPDYRLPGTMVRRLMRKHCVTIRSLSQKYNVTMKRVRQVRADGARGFAASEWHYMITGSWLDGSSVQA' A
#
# COMPACT_ATOMS: atom_id res chain seq x y z
N MET A 1 13.56 17.28 -15.22
CA MET A 1 13.25 15.84 -15.00
C MET A 1 12.59 15.73 -13.63
N ALA A 2 11.31 15.33 -13.56
CA ALA A 2 10.66 15.15 -12.27
C ALA A 2 11.34 13.96 -11.55
N HIS A 3 11.90 14.21 -10.37
CA HIS A 3 12.44 13.17 -9.52
C HIS A 3 11.24 12.30 -9.06
N ILE A 4 11.01 11.17 -9.73
CA ILE A 4 10.01 10.18 -9.30
C ILE A 4 10.60 9.54 -8.04
N PRO A 5 10.06 9.81 -6.84
CA PRO A 5 10.60 9.21 -5.63
C PRO A 5 10.46 7.70 -5.73
N ASP A 6 11.49 6.97 -5.34
CA ASP A 6 11.47 5.52 -5.30
C ASP A 6 10.55 5.06 -4.16
N TYR A 7 9.24 5.11 -4.41
CA TYR A 7 8.24 4.72 -3.43
C TYR A 7 8.33 3.21 -3.20
N ARG A 8 8.72 2.81 -1.98
CA ARG A 8 8.81 1.40 -1.59
C ARG A 8 7.93 1.14 -0.39
N LEU A 9 6.98 0.22 -0.55
CA LEU A 9 6.10 -0.23 0.52
C LEU A 9 6.39 -1.71 0.83
N PRO A 10 7.24 -2.04 1.83
CA PRO A 10 7.57 -3.43 2.14
C PRO A 10 6.35 -4.18 2.69
N GLY A 11 6.27 -5.49 2.43
CA GLY A 11 5.13 -6.31 2.87
C GLY A 11 4.90 -6.33 4.39
N THR A 12 5.95 -6.14 5.20
CA THR A 12 5.83 -5.95 6.66
C THR A 12 5.08 -4.66 7.01
N MET A 13 5.35 -3.56 6.29
CA MET A 13 4.63 -2.31 6.43
C MET A 13 3.19 -2.43 5.94
N VAL A 14 2.92 -3.12 4.83
CA VAL A 14 1.56 -3.44 4.37
C VAL A 14 0.76 -4.11 5.50
N ARG A 15 1.31 -5.16 6.12
CA ARG A 15 0.66 -5.85 7.25
C ARG A 15 0.42 -4.91 8.43
N ARG A 16 1.39 -4.03 8.76
CA ARG A 16 1.27 -3.06 9.85
C ARG A 16 0.16 -2.05 9.57
N LEU A 17 0.13 -1.45 8.38
CA LEU A 17 -0.88 -0.47 7.98
C LEU A 17 -2.27 -1.09 7.95
N MET A 18 -2.42 -2.31 7.39
CA MET A 18 -3.70 -3.02 7.38
C MET A 18 -4.24 -3.23 8.81
N ARG A 19 -3.38 -3.63 9.76
CA ARG A 19 -3.78 -3.78 11.17
C ARG A 19 -4.16 -2.43 11.80
N LYS A 20 -3.34 -1.39 11.57
CA LYS A 20 -3.57 -0.05 12.13
C LYS A 20 -4.88 0.57 11.66
N HIS A 21 -5.23 0.39 10.39
CA HIS A 21 -6.42 0.97 9.76
C HIS A 21 -7.61 -0.01 9.73
N CYS A 22 -7.52 -1.16 10.42
CA CYS A 22 -8.57 -2.20 10.45
C CYS A 22 -9.02 -2.67 9.06
N VAL A 23 -8.11 -2.65 8.08
CA VAL A 23 -8.38 -3.06 6.70
C VAL A 23 -8.06 -4.53 6.51
N THR A 24 -9.01 -5.29 5.98
CA THR A 24 -8.87 -6.74 5.74
C THR A 24 -8.59 -7.03 4.26
N ILE A 25 -8.16 -8.25 3.96
CA ILE A 25 -8.02 -8.70 2.56
C ILE A 25 -9.37 -8.61 1.82
N ARG A 26 -10.45 -9.03 2.49
CA ARG A 26 -11.79 -9.05 1.88
C ARG A 26 -12.30 -7.63 1.62
N SER A 27 -12.12 -6.71 2.58
CA SER A 27 -12.56 -5.32 2.40
C SER A 27 -11.80 -4.61 1.28
N LEU A 28 -10.49 -4.83 1.14
CA LEU A 28 -9.72 -4.30 0.00
C LEU A 28 -10.22 -4.87 -1.33
N SER A 29 -10.45 -6.18 -1.37
CA SER A 29 -10.91 -6.87 -2.57
C SER A 29 -12.25 -6.33 -3.06
N GLN A 30 -13.21 -6.15 -2.14
CA GLN A 30 -14.54 -5.64 -2.45
C GLN A 30 -14.52 -4.15 -2.84
N LYS A 31 -13.78 -3.33 -2.08
CA LYS A 31 -13.78 -1.87 -2.27
C LYS A 31 -13.08 -1.43 -3.56
N TYR A 32 -12.00 -2.10 -3.94
CA TYR A 32 -11.14 -1.69 -5.06
C TYR A 32 -11.15 -2.68 -6.23
N ASN A 33 -12.06 -3.66 -6.21
CA ASN A 33 -12.17 -4.71 -7.24
C ASN A 33 -10.83 -5.43 -7.55
N VAL A 34 -10.00 -5.62 -6.52
CA VAL A 34 -8.74 -6.37 -6.63
C VAL A 34 -8.94 -7.79 -6.15
N THR A 35 -8.23 -8.76 -6.75
CA THR A 35 -8.36 -10.15 -6.29
C THR A 35 -7.74 -10.32 -4.91
N MET A 36 -8.35 -11.16 -4.06
CA MET A 36 -7.74 -11.52 -2.77
C MET A 36 -6.35 -12.14 -2.94
N LYS A 37 -6.08 -12.83 -4.07
CA LYS A 37 -4.74 -13.33 -4.44
C LYS A 37 -3.74 -12.19 -4.54
N ARG A 38 -4.10 -11.10 -5.24
CA ARG A 38 -3.23 -9.93 -5.39
C ARG A 38 -2.94 -9.23 -4.06
N VAL A 39 -3.95 -9.10 -3.19
CA VAL A 39 -3.74 -8.53 -1.84
C VAL A 39 -2.78 -9.40 -1.02
N ARG A 40 -2.90 -10.73 -1.08
CA ARG A 40 -1.97 -11.64 -0.39
C ARG A 40 -0.54 -11.52 -0.93
N GLN A 41 -0.38 -11.41 -2.24
CA GLN A 41 0.92 -11.21 -2.87
C GLN A 41 1.58 -9.92 -2.37
N VAL A 42 0.85 -8.81 -2.35
CA VAL A 42 1.41 -7.53 -1.87
C VAL A 42 1.69 -7.54 -0.37
N ARG A 43 0.93 -8.28 0.44
CA ARG A 43 1.29 -8.52 1.84
C ARG A 43 2.59 -9.30 1.99
N ALA A 44 2.89 -10.25 1.10
CA ALA A 44 4.10 -11.04 1.14
C ALA A 44 5.31 -10.24 0.64
N ASP A 45 5.20 -9.67 -0.56
CA ASP A 45 6.32 -9.14 -1.33
C ASP A 45 6.49 -7.63 -1.18
N GLY A 46 5.42 -6.93 -0.78
CA GLY A 46 5.33 -5.48 -0.82
C GLY A 46 4.99 -4.95 -2.23
N ALA A 47 5.17 -3.64 -2.41
CA ALA A 47 4.98 -2.93 -3.66
C ALA A 47 6.07 -1.87 -3.86
N ARG A 48 6.30 -1.47 -5.11
CA ARG A 48 7.33 -0.49 -5.51
C ARG A 48 6.77 0.49 -6.54
N GLY A 49 7.42 1.64 -6.70
CA GLY A 49 7.02 2.70 -7.61
C GLY A 49 5.60 3.18 -7.32
N PHE A 50 4.86 3.55 -8.37
CA PHE A 50 3.49 4.02 -8.25
C PHE A 50 2.56 3.03 -7.50
N ALA A 51 2.76 1.73 -7.70
CA ALA A 51 1.98 0.71 -7.00
C ALA A 51 2.14 0.81 -5.47
N ALA A 52 3.31 1.19 -4.96
CA ALA A 52 3.48 1.41 -3.52
C ALA A 52 2.56 2.53 -2.99
N SER A 53 2.44 3.62 -3.75
CA SER A 53 1.54 4.74 -3.44
C SER A 53 0.08 4.33 -3.53
N GLU A 54 -0.31 3.57 -4.55
CA GLU A 54 -1.68 3.03 -4.67
C GLU A 54 -2.04 2.14 -3.48
N TRP A 55 -1.16 1.20 -3.10
CA TRP A 55 -1.42 0.31 -1.97
C TRP A 55 -1.47 1.06 -0.65
N HIS A 56 -0.64 2.09 -0.48
CA HIS A 56 -0.74 2.97 0.68
C HIS A 56 -2.09 3.68 0.72
N TYR A 57 -2.53 4.28 -0.39
CA TYR A 57 -3.83 4.94 -0.49
C TYR A 57 -4.99 3.98 -0.22
N MET A 58 -4.98 2.78 -0.80
CA MET A 58 -6.03 1.79 -0.58
C MET A 58 -6.17 1.36 0.90
N ILE A 59 -5.07 1.36 1.66
CA ILE A 59 -5.07 0.95 3.07
C ILE A 59 -5.33 2.12 4.01
N THR A 60 -4.76 3.30 3.74
CA THR A 60 -4.74 4.43 4.67
C THR A 60 -5.75 5.53 4.32
N GLY A 61 -6.19 5.59 3.06
CA GLY A 61 -6.99 6.69 2.52
C GLY A 61 -6.18 7.92 2.11
N SER A 62 -4.85 7.89 2.20
CA SER A 62 -3.97 9.01 1.87
C SER A 62 -2.88 8.59 0.89
N TRP A 63 -2.56 9.46 -0.06
CA TRP A 63 -1.44 9.22 -0.96
C TRP A 63 -0.11 9.34 -0.20
N LEU A 64 0.87 8.52 -0.62
CA LEU A 64 2.26 8.73 -0.24
C LEU A 64 2.73 10.00 -0.94
N ASP A 65 2.56 11.16 -0.28
CA ASP A 65 3.24 12.38 -0.69
C ASP A 65 4.71 12.27 -0.30
N GLY A 66 5.61 12.69 -1.19
CA GLY A 66 7.07 12.68 -1.00
C GLY A 66 7.57 13.50 0.21
N SER A 67 6.67 14.12 0.98
CA SER A 67 6.95 14.98 2.13
C SER A 67 6.88 14.26 3.49
N SER A 68 6.38 13.03 3.57
CA SER A 68 6.04 12.38 4.85
C SER A 68 6.99 11.25 5.29
N VAL A 69 8.18 11.15 4.71
CA VAL A 69 9.24 10.22 5.14
C VAL A 69 10.30 10.93 5.99
N GLN A 70 9.87 11.45 7.13
CA GLN A 70 10.77 11.73 8.27
C GLN A 70 10.05 11.33 9.56
N ALA A 71 10.35 10.11 10.03
CA ALA A 71 10.28 9.69 11.43
C ALA A 71 11.00 8.34 11.58
#